data_AF-L5NEF2-F1
#
_entry.id   AF-L5NEF2-F1
#
_cell.length_a   1.000
_cell.length_b   1.000
_cell.length_c   1.000
_cell.angle_alpha   90.00
_cell.angle_beta   90.00
_cell.angle_gamma   90.00
#
_symmetry.space_group_name_H-M   'P 1'
#
loop_
_entity.id
_entity.type
_entity.pdbx_description
1 polymer ?
#
loop_
_entity_poly.entity_id
_entity_poly.type
_entity_poly.pdbx_seq_one_letter_code
_entity_poly.pdbx_strand_id
1 'polypeptide(L)'
;MRHQSSSILVKANLLEECMNAFKYAAEVVEKGSHMKDELCLSCAEVCRTSAEECLLLTGSKEDPVYRMCLEYADLCEGLRHYVTEPKRRTGMRRSG
;
A
#
# COMPACT_ATOMS: atom_id res chain seq x y z
N MET A 1 20.50 -27.90 -3.40
CA MET A 1 19.88 -26.98 -2.42
C MET A 1 20.17 -25.51 -2.80
N ARG A 2 19.53 -24.95 -3.85
CA ARG A 2 19.75 -23.55 -4.29
C ARG A 2 18.47 -22.72 -4.45
N HIS A 3 17.28 -23.26 -4.13
CA HIS A 3 16.00 -22.57 -4.38
C HIS A 3 15.50 -21.69 -3.23
N GLN A 4 16.02 -21.87 -2.01
CA GLN A 4 15.51 -21.16 -0.82
C GLN A 4 15.91 -19.67 -0.80
N SER A 5 17.16 -19.36 -1.13
CA SER A 5 17.70 -18.00 -1.17
C SER A 5 17.06 -17.12 -2.25
N SER A 6 16.60 -17.71 -3.35
CA SER A 6 15.85 -16.98 -4.38
C SER A 6 14.44 -16.64 -3.90
N SER A 7 13.78 -17.54 -3.16
CA SER A 7 12.39 -17.32 -2.71
C SER A 7 12.27 -16.19 -1.68
N ILE A 8 13.27 -16.03 -0.79
CA ILE A 8 13.22 -14.99 0.25
C ILE A 8 13.44 -13.59 -0.34
N LEU A 9 14.27 -13.46 -1.38
CA LEU A 9 14.48 -12.20 -2.08
C LEU A 9 13.24 -11.78 -2.88
N VAL A 10 12.58 -12.73 -3.56
CA VAL A 10 11.30 -12.47 -4.24
C VAL A 10 10.26 -12.00 -3.23
N LYS A 11 10.13 -12.69 -2.10
CA LYS A 11 9.23 -12.27 -1.01
C LYS A 11 9.52 -10.87 -0.47
N ALA A 12 10.79 -10.51 -0.33
CA ALA A 12 11.18 -9.17 0.12
C ALA A 12 10.73 -8.10 -0.90
N ASN A 13 10.91 -8.34 -2.20
CA ASN A 13 10.48 -7.43 -3.25
C ASN A 13 8.95 -7.25 -3.27
N LEU A 14 8.19 -8.34 -3.13
CA LEU A 14 6.73 -8.28 -3.06
C LEU A 14 6.24 -7.40 -1.89
N LEU A 15 6.91 -7.47 -0.74
CA LEU A 15 6.60 -6.61 0.40
C LEU A 15 7.00 -5.16 0.16
N GLU A 16 8.13 -4.92 -0.49
CA GLU A 16 8.56 -3.57 -0.87
C GLU A 16 7.58 -2.91 -1.84
N GLU A 17 7.09 -3.66 -2.83
CA GLU A 17 6.06 -3.21 -3.77
C GLU A 17 4.76 -2.82 -3.05
N CYS A 18 4.26 -3.69 -2.17
CA CYS A 18 3.08 -3.40 -1.35
C CYS A 18 3.27 -2.15 -0.48
N MET A 19 4.42 -2.04 0.20
CA MET A 19 4.73 -0.89 1.04
C MET A 19 4.76 0.42 0.24
N ASN A 20 5.37 0.39 -0.95
CA ASN A 20 5.47 1.55 -1.83
C ASN A 20 4.09 1.95 -2.36
N ALA A 21 3.25 0.99 -2.76
CA ALA A 21 1.88 1.23 -3.17
C ALA A 21 1.06 1.89 -2.04
N PHE A 22 1.13 1.35 -0.82
CA PHE A 22 0.44 1.93 0.33
C PHE A 22 0.92 3.34 0.66
N LYS A 23 2.24 3.57 0.65
CA LYS A 23 2.81 4.90 0.89
C LYS A 23 2.32 5.92 -0.14
N TYR A 24 2.24 5.53 -1.41
CA TYR A 24 1.70 6.38 -2.46
C TYR A 24 0.22 6.68 -2.26
N ALA A 25 -0.60 5.68 -1.94
CA ALA A 25 -2.02 5.88 -1.62
C ALA A 25 -2.21 6.87 -0.46
N ALA A 26 -1.41 6.72 0.62
CA ALA A 26 -1.45 7.62 1.77
C ALA A 26 -1.08 9.06 1.39
N GLU A 27 -0.05 9.26 0.56
CA GLU A 27 0.38 10.57 0.09
C GLU A 27 -0.69 11.25 -0.77
N VAL A 28 -1.34 10.51 -1.67
CA VAL A 28 -2.44 10.99 -2.52
C VAL A 28 -3.61 11.48 -1.67
N VAL A 29 -3.96 10.74 -0.63
CA VAL A 29 -5.04 11.06 0.31
C VAL A 29 -4.69 12.27 1.17
N GLU A 30 -3.45 12.36 1.68
CA GLU A 30 -2.98 13.51 2.44
C GLU A 30 -3.02 14.80 1.62
N LYS A 31 -2.67 14.70 0.32
CA LYS A 31 -2.71 15.83 -0.61
C LYS A 31 -4.13 16.21 -1.05
N GLY A 32 -5.15 15.45 -0.66
CA GLY A 32 -6.54 15.71 -1.03
C GLY A 32 -6.78 15.61 -2.53
N SER A 33 -6.11 14.67 -3.20
CA SER A 33 -6.31 14.45 -4.64
C SER A 33 -7.75 14.07 -4.95
N HIS A 34 -8.30 14.63 -6.03
CA HIS A 34 -9.61 14.23 -6.56
C HIS A 34 -9.64 12.79 -7.07
N MET A 35 -8.48 12.22 -7.38
CA MET A 35 -8.33 10.82 -7.83
C MET A 35 -8.05 9.85 -6.67
N LYS A 36 -8.20 10.28 -5.40
CA LYS A 36 -7.81 9.44 -4.25
C LYS A 36 -8.44 8.05 -4.27
N ASP A 37 -9.71 7.95 -4.67
CA ASP A 37 -10.42 6.68 -4.62
C ASP A 37 -9.89 5.69 -5.68
N GLU A 38 -9.67 6.17 -6.90
CA GLU A 38 -9.11 5.38 -8.00
C GLU A 38 -7.68 4.94 -7.70
N LEU A 39 -6.84 5.86 -7.21
CA LEU A 39 -5.44 5.56 -6.92
C LEU A 39 -5.30 4.59 -5.72
N CYS A 40 -6.12 4.72 -4.68
CA CYS A 40 -6.16 3.76 -3.58
C CYS A 40 -6.56 2.36 -4.05
N LEU A 41 -7.56 2.25 -4.93
CA LEU A 41 -7.98 0.97 -5.51
C LEU A 41 -6.88 0.34 -6.37
N SER A 42 -6.20 1.15 -7.19
CA SER A 42 -5.08 0.68 -8.00
C SER A 42 -3.92 0.19 -7.13
N CYS A 43 -3.59 0.90 -6.04
CA CYS A 43 -2.59 0.44 -5.08
C CYS A 43 -3.00 -0.87 -4.37
N ALA A 44 -4.27 -1.03 -4.03
CA ALA A 44 -4.79 -2.27 -3.48
C ALA A 44 -4.67 -3.44 -4.47
N GLU A 45 -4.90 -3.20 -5.75
CA GLU A 45 -4.75 -4.20 -6.81
C GLU A 45 -3.30 -4.64 -7.01
N VAL A 46 -2.34 -3.70 -6.93
CA VAL A 46 -0.90 -4.05 -6.89
C VAL A 46 -0.63 -5.02 -5.74
N CYS A 47 -1.12 -4.72 -4.54
CA CYS A 47 -0.90 -5.57 -3.37
C CYS A 47 -1.55 -6.96 -3.50
N ARG A 48 -2.75 -7.05 -4.11
CA ARG A 48 -3.40 -8.33 -4.42
C ARG A 48 -2.60 -9.14 -5.43
N THR A 49 -2.07 -8.49 -6.47
CA THR A 49 -1.22 -9.15 -7.47
C THR A 49 0.05 -9.70 -6.81
N SER A 50 0.71 -8.92 -5.95
CA SER A 50 1.87 -9.39 -5.19
C SER A 50 1.53 -10.56 -4.26
N ALA A 51 0.32 -10.59 -3.68
CA ALA A 51 -0.16 -11.73 -2.91
C ALA A 51 -0.34 -12.97 -3.79
N GLU A 52 -0.95 -12.84 -4.97
CA GLU A 52 -1.10 -13.94 -5.93
C GLU A 52 0.25 -14.51 -6.37
N GLU A 53 1.24 -13.66 -6.66
CA GLU A 53 2.61 -14.09 -6.94
C GLU A 53 3.24 -14.83 -5.77
N CYS A 54 3.03 -14.36 -4.53
CA CYS A 54 3.49 -15.04 -3.33
C CYS A 54 2.84 -16.44 -3.18
N LEU A 55 1.55 -16.55 -3.48
CA LEU A 55 0.82 -17.81 -3.43
C LEU A 55 1.35 -18.79 -4.49
N LEU A 56 1.65 -18.32 -5.70
CA LEU A 56 2.26 -19.14 -6.76
C LEU A 56 3.66 -19.62 -6.35
N LEU A 57 4.44 -18.77 -5.66
CA LEU A 57 5.79 -19.10 -5.19
C LEU A 57 5.79 -20.13 -4.05
N THR A 58 4.82 -20.04 -3.13
CA THR A 58 4.83 -20.78 -1.85
C THR A 58 3.83 -21.92 -1.80
N GLY A 59 2.78 -21.87 -2.63
CA GLY A 59 1.64 -22.78 -2.60
C GLY A 59 0.77 -22.66 -1.34
N SER A 60 0.96 -21.64 -0.50
CA SER A 60 0.31 -21.54 0.81
C SER A 60 -0.30 -20.17 1.08
N LYS A 61 -1.58 -20.15 1.43
CA LYS A 61 -2.27 -18.95 1.94
C LYS A 61 -1.91 -18.63 3.39
N GLU A 62 -1.27 -19.57 4.10
CA GLU A 62 -0.79 -19.36 5.46
C GLU A 62 0.56 -18.62 5.50
N ASP A 63 1.20 -18.45 4.33
CA ASP A 63 2.48 -17.75 4.23
C ASP A 63 2.36 -16.33 4.81
N PRO A 64 3.27 -15.92 5.72
CA PRO A 64 3.21 -14.60 6.31
C PRO A 64 3.26 -13.46 5.29
N VAL A 65 4.00 -13.65 4.18
CA VAL A 65 4.14 -12.62 3.15
C VAL A 65 2.86 -12.49 2.35
N TYR A 66 2.23 -13.61 1.99
CA TYR A 66 0.91 -13.62 1.35
C TYR A 66 -0.12 -12.82 2.16
N ARG A 67 -0.22 -13.10 3.47
CA ARG A 67 -1.17 -12.42 4.37
C ARG A 67 -0.84 -10.94 4.52
N MET A 68 0.44 -10.58 4.59
CA MET A 68 0.84 -9.18 4.71
C MET A 68 0.59 -8.38 3.43
N CYS A 69 0.74 -8.98 2.25
CA CYS A 69 0.33 -8.35 0.99
C CYS A 69 -1.18 -8.06 0.97
N LEU A 70 -2.02 -8.98 1.46
CA LEU A 70 -3.46 -8.74 1.59
C LEU A 70 -3.78 -7.64 2.62
N GLU A 71 -3.08 -7.61 3.75
CA GLU A 71 -3.23 -6.53 4.74
C GLU A 71 -2.92 -5.16 4.12
N TYR A 72 -1.85 -5.05 3.31
CA TYR A 72 -1.56 -3.82 2.58
C TYR A 72 -2.66 -3.43 1.58
N ALA A 73 -3.28 -4.40 0.93
CA ALA A 73 -4.42 -4.15 0.05
C ALA A 73 -5.61 -3.55 0.83
N ASP A 74 -5.95 -4.15 1.97
CA ASP A 74 -7.03 -3.67 2.84
C ASP A 74 -6.73 -2.27 3.39
N LEU A 75 -5.48 -2.00 3.77
CA LEU A 75 -5.03 -0.67 4.20
C LEU A 75 -5.17 0.37 3.08
N CYS A 76 -4.82 0.02 1.84
CA CYS A 76 -5.01 0.90 0.68
C CYS A 76 -6.50 1.22 0.47
N GLU A 77 -7.38 0.24 0.58
CA GLU A 77 -8.82 0.46 0.45
C GLU A 77 -9.39 1.30 1.60
N GLY A 78 -8.92 1.06 2.83
CA GLY A 78 -9.32 1.81 4.01
C GLY A 78 -9.04 3.32 3.90
N LEU A 79 -7.95 3.70 3.21
CA LEU A 79 -7.58 5.10 2.99
C LEU A 79 -8.63 5.89 2.17
N ARG A 80 -9.45 5.23 1.35
CA ARG A 80 -10.52 5.87 0.57
C ARG A 80 -11.51 6.60 1.46
N HIS A 81 -11.80 6.01 2.61
CA HIS A 81 -12.74 6.54 3.60
C HIS A 81 -12.12 7.59 4.51
N TYR A 82 -10.81 7.82 4.42
CA TYR A 82 -10.15 8.85 5.20
C TYR A 82 -10.61 10.24 4.72
N VAL A 83 -11.23 10.98 5.63
CA VAL A 83 -11.61 12.37 5.41
C VAL A 83 -10.42 13.22 5.81
N THR A 84 -9.70 13.75 4.82
CA THR A 84 -8.68 14.77 5.06
C THR A 84 -9.39 16.04 5.51
N GLU A 85 -9.38 16.34 6.81
CA GLU A 85 -9.79 17.69 7.24
C GLU A 85 -8.87 18.71 6.55
N PRO A 86 -9.42 19.76 5.92
CA PRO A 86 -8.59 20.75 5.26
C PRO A 86 -7.68 21.38 6.31
N LYS A 87 -6.35 21.22 6.15
CA LYS A 87 -5.33 21.92 6.94
C LYS A 87 -5.65 23.41 6.88
N ARG A 88 -6.29 23.96 7.93
CA ARG A 88 -6.56 25.39 8.04
C ARG A 88 -5.22 26.08 7.93
N ARG A 89 -4.99 26.80 6.82
CA ARG A 89 -3.85 27.71 6.68
C ARG A 89 -3.94 28.71 7.84
N THR A 90 -3.16 28.52 8.89
CA THR A 90 -2.89 29.54 9.91
C THR A 90 -2.01 30.61 9.30
N GLY A 91 -2.56 31.35 8.34
CA GLY A 91 -2.04 32.62 7.89
C GLY A 91 -2.45 33.71 8.87
N MET A 92 -1.81 33.78 10.04
CA MET A 92 -1.97 34.91 10.94
C MET A 92 -1.00 36.01 10.48
N ARG A 93 -1.51 36.94 9.67
CA ARG A 93 -0.85 38.22 9.40
C ARG A 93 -0.56 38.90 10.74
N ARG A 94 0.70 39.09 11.09
CA ARG A 94 1.07 40.10 12.09
C ARG A 94 1.26 41.41 11.36
N SER A 95 0.21 42.23 11.39
CA SER A 95 0.33 43.67 11.27
C SER A 95 0.60 44.22 12.67
N GLY A 96 1.74 44.89 12.82
CA GLY A 96 2.18 45.59 14.03
C GLY A 96 3.43 46.38 13.69
#